data_AF-A0A3M2BVI5-F1
#
_entry.id   AF-A0A3M2BVI5-F1
#
_cell.length_a   1.000
_cell.length_b   1.000
_cell.length_c   1.000
_cell.angle_alpha   90.00
_cell.angle_beta   90.00
_cell.angle_gamma   90.00
#
_symmetry.space_group_name_H-M   'P 1'
#
loop_
_entity.id
_entity.type
_entity.pdbx_description
1 polymer ?
#
loop_
_entity_poly.entity_id
_entity_poly.type
_entity_poly.pdbx_seq_one_letter_code
_entity_poly.pdbx_strand_id
1 'polypeptide(L)'
;FSFWGGEPAADLLTSFLSPGKWTIYSDLGRSSLISALRVVPDANGNLEVLSPFWNVQNSAFALPEKKTVHPLLVYAELIGDGNDRNFEAAQKIYAQYLQDIFEQDN
;
A
#
# COMPACT_ATOMS: atom_id res chain seq x y z
N PHE A 1 -14.41 1.02 0.78
CA PHE A 1 -13.32 0.40 1.56
C PHE A 1 -12.06 1.25 1.45
N SER A 2 -11.11 1.11 2.38
CA SER A 2 -9.84 1.84 2.31
C SER A 2 -8.67 0.92 2.64
N PHE A 3 -7.63 0.95 1.83
CA PHE A 3 -6.45 0.09 1.97
C PHE A 3 -5.18 0.92 1.82
N TRP A 4 -4.18 0.64 2.66
CA TRP A 4 -2.85 1.24 2.55
C TRP A 4 -2.11 0.67 1.34
N GLY A 5 -1.43 1.53 0.58
CA GLY A 5 -0.45 1.20 -0.47
C GLY A 5 0.96 1.58 -0.04
N GLY A 6 1.93 1.46 -0.96
CA GLY A 6 3.30 1.98 -0.80
C GLY A 6 3.97 1.70 0.55
N GLU A 7 4.62 2.71 1.12
CA GLU A 7 5.34 2.61 2.41
C GLU A 7 4.46 2.17 3.60
N PRO A 8 3.25 2.71 3.85
CA PRO A 8 2.43 2.25 4.99
C PRO A 8 1.95 0.81 4.84
N ALA A 9 1.73 0.33 3.62
CA ALA A 9 1.47 -1.09 3.40
C ALA A 9 2.70 -1.94 3.70
N ALA A 10 3.88 -1.48 3.26
CA ALA A 10 5.14 -2.17 3.51
C ALA A 10 5.44 -2.30 5.01
N ASP A 11 5.20 -1.24 5.79
CA ASP A 11 5.32 -1.25 7.25
C ASP A 11 4.36 -2.26 7.90
N LEU A 12 3.08 -2.27 7.49
CA LEU A 12 2.09 -3.22 8.03
C LEU A 12 2.41 -4.69 7.69
N LEU A 13 3.05 -4.95 6.55
CA LEU A 13 3.39 -6.29 6.10
C LEU A 13 4.73 -6.79 6.67
N THR A 14 5.72 -5.91 6.80
CA THR A 14 7.11 -6.30 7.11
C THR A 14 7.66 -5.71 8.40
N SER A 15 7.03 -4.66 8.93
CA SER A 15 7.52 -3.83 10.07
C SER A 15 8.96 -3.35 9.90
N PHE A 16 9.39 -3.15 8.65
CA PHE A 16 10.78 -2.87 8.33
C PHE A 16 11.11 -1.38 8.28
N LEU A 17 10.20 -0.55 7.78
CA LEU A 17 10.41 0.89 7.64
C LEU A 17 9.28 1.67 8.31
N SER A 18 9.60 2.90 8.72
CA SER A 18 8.58 3.88 9.11
C SER A 18 8.19 4.71 7.88
N PRO A 19 6.88 4.83 7.55
CA PRO A 19 6.44 5.53 6.36
C PRO A 19 6.75 7.03 6.38
N GLY A 20 7.45 7.50 5.34
CA GLY A 20 7.65 8.93 5.07
C GLY A 20 6.55 9.51 4.16
N LYS A 21 6.11 8.74 3.17
CA LYS A 21 4.97 9.01 2.29
C LYS A 21 3.82 8.07 2.63
N TRP A 22 2.60 8.58 2.62
CA TRP A 22 1.40 7.83 2.94
C TRP A 22 0.49 7.77 1.72
N THR A 23 0.18 6.55 1.28
CA THR A 23 -0.71 6.33 0.13
C THR A 23 -1.89 5.48 0.59
N ILE A 24 -3.11 5.97 0.41
CA ILE A 24 -4.33 5.21 0.70
C ILE A 24 -5.22 5.11 -0.53
N TYR A 25 -5.63 3.90 -0.86
CA TYR A 25 -6.62 3.65 -1.89
C TYR A 25 -8.00 3.62 -1.27
N SER A 26 -8.90 4.50 -1.71
CA SER A 26 -10.25 4.58 -1.15
C SER A 26 -11.30 5.03 -2.16
N ASP A 27 -12.48 4.42 -2.08
CA ASP A 27 -13.70 4.83 -2.78
C ASP A 27 -14.56 5.82 -1.94
N LEU A 28 -14.10 6.18 -0.74
CA LEU A 28 -14.84 7.07 0.14
C LEU A 28 -14.78 8.51 -0.34
N GLY A 29 -15.87 9.24 -0.15
CA GLY A 29 -15.88 10.69 -0.38
C GLY A 29 -14.91 11.43 0.53
N ARG A 30 -14.34 12.53 0.03
CA ARG A 30 -13.34 13.37 0.71
C ARG A 30 -13.70 13.70 2.17
N SER A 31 -14.93 14.12 2.45
CA SER A 31 -15.37 14.48 3.80
C SER A 31 -15.33 13.29 4.76
N SER A 32 -15.69 12.09 4.28
CA SER A 32 -15.65 10.85 5.07
C SER A 32 -14.20 10.47 5.40
N LEU A 33 -13.28 10.63 4.45
CA LEU A 33 -11.85 10.36 4.65
C LEU A 33 -11.22 11.33 5.66
N ILE A 34 -11.49 12.63 5.53
CA ILE A 34 -11.03 13.65 6.47
C ILE A 34 -11.45 13.32 7.90
N SER A 35 -12.73 12.97 8.08
CA SER A 35 -13.27 12.59 9.39
C SER A 35 -12.65 11.29 9.92
N ALA A 36 -12.58 10.25 9.09
CA ALA A 36 -12.10 8.93 9.50
C ALA A 36 -10.60 8.91 9.86
N LEU A 37 -9.78 9.62 9.09
CA LEU A 37 -8.33 9.67 9.28
C LEU A 37 -7.90 10.83 10.20
N ARG A 38 -8.82 11.74 10.55
CA ARG A 38 -8.54 12.96 11.34
C ARG A 38 -7.42 13.82 10.73
N VAL A 39 -7.47 13.96 9.41
CA VAL A 39 -6.48 14.70 8.61
C VAL A 39 -7.03 16.04 8.14
N VAL A 40 -6.14 16.95 7.76
CA VAL A 40 -6.50 18.23 7.14
C VAL A 40 -5.85 18.29 5.75
N PRO A 41 -6.55 18.74 4.70
CA PRO A 41 -5.94 18.90 3.37
C PRO A 41 -4.76 19.86 3.41
N ASP A 42 -3.62 19.41 2.89
CA ASP A 42 -2.41 20.21 2.72
C ASP A 42 -1.80 19.89 1.36
N ALA A 43 -1.53 20.92 0.55
CA ALA A 43 -0.92 20.77 -0.76
C ALA A 43 0.53 20.26 -0.69
N ASN A 44 1.20 20.43 0.45
CA ASN A 44 2.54 19.92 0.73
C ASN A 44 2.51 18.76 1.74
N GLY A 45 1.33 18.22 2.04
CA GLY A 45 1.17 17.08 2.92
C GLY A 45 1.79 15.81 2.32
N ASN A 46 2.11 14.85 3.18
CA ASN A 46 2.69 13.57 2.77
C ASN A 46 1.67 12.45 2.61
N LEU A 47 0.37 12.74 2.71
CA LEU A 47 -0.72 11.80 2.48
C LEU A 47 -1.39 12.07 1.13
N GLU A 48 -1.38 11.05 0.28
CA GLU A 48 -2.16 11.02 -0.95
C GLU A 48 -3.31 10.00 -0.85
N VAL A 49 -4.44 10.36 -1.46
CA VAL A 49 -5.61 9.49 -1.58
C VAL A 49 -5.81 9.18 -3.05
N LEU A 50 -5.77 7.90 -3.39
CA LEU A 50 -5.95 7.41 -4.75
C LEU A 50 -7.27 6.64 -4.89
N SER A 51 -7.89 6.74 -6.06
CA SER A 51 -9.04 5.91 -6.40
C SER A 51 -8.58 4.47 -6.67
N PRO A 52 -9.23 3.44 -6.10
CA PRO A 52 -8.98 2.07 -6.48
C PRO A 52 -9.27 1.86 -7.97
N PHE A 53 -8.40 1.12 -8.65
CA PHE A 53 -8.57 0.74 -10.06
C PHE A 53 -8.96 -0.74 -10.22
N TRP A 54 -9.22 -1.43 -9.10
CA TRP A 54 -9.67 -2.82 -9.03
C TRP A 54 -11.01 -2.93 -8.30
N ASN A 55 -11.64 -4.09 -8.34
CA ASN A 55 -12.82 -4.36 -7.53
C ASN A 55 -12.43 -4.53 -6.06
N VAL A 56 -12.72 -3.52 -5.24
CA VAL A 56 -12.40 -3.49 -3.79
C VAL A 56 -13.04 -4.60 -2.96
N GLN A 57 -14.05 -5.30 -3.49
CA GLN A 57 -14.68 -6.44 -2.83
C GLN A 57 -13.96 -7.76 -3.12
N ASN A 58 -13.05 -7.79 -4.09
CA ASN A 58 -12.29 -8.98 -4.45
C ASN A 58 -11.00 -9.06 -3.61
N SER A 59 -10.94 -10.06 -2.73
CA SER A 59 -9.78 -10.33 -1.88
C SER A 59 -8.53 -10.78 -2.62
N ALA A 60 -8.59 -11.05 -3.92
CA ALA A 60 -7.40 -11.27 -4.74
C ALA A 60 -6.58 -9.99 -4.96
N PHE A 61 -7.17 -8.80 -4.76
CA PHE A 61 -6.54 -7.51 -5.06
C PHE A 61 -6.21 -6.67 -3.81
N ALA A 62 -6.55 -7.17 -2.63
CA ALA A 62 -6.27 -6.53 -1.35
C ALA A 62 -6.15 -7.57 -0.25
N LEU A 63 -5.54 -7.20 0.88
CA LEU A 63 -5.48 -8.00 2.11
C LEU A 63 -6.31 -7.31 3.19
N PRO A 64 -7.64 -7.55 3.29
CA PRO A 64 -8.51 -6.84 4.22
C PRO A 64 -8.14 -7.00 5.69
N GLU A 65 -7.63 -8.15 6.08
CA GLU A 65 -7.15 -8.44 7.43
C GLU A 65 -5.91 -7.62 7.81
N LYS A 66 -5.09 -7.25 6.82
CA LYS A 66 -3.92 -6.36 7.01
C LYS A 66 -4.24 -4.90 6.70
N LYS A 67 -5.41 -4.61 6.12
CA LYS A 67 -5.80 -3.29 5.60
C LYS A 67 -4.82 -2.74 4.56
N THR A 68 -4.23 -3.61 3.76
CA THR A 68 -3.31 -3.22 2.68
C THR A 68 -3.86 -3.63 1.33
N VAL A 69 -3.34 -3.00 0.26
CA VAL A 69 -3.49 -3.52 -1.10
C VAL A 69 -2.73 -4.85 -1.25
N HIS A 70 -2.92 -5.54 -2.38
CA HIS A 70 -2.19 -6.77 -2.66
C HIS A 70 -0.66 -6.53 -2.63
N PRO A 71 0.14 -7.45 -2.05
CA PRO A 71 1.59 -7.29 -1.94
C PRO A 71 2.30 -7.00 -3.27
N LEU A 72 1.76 -7.49 -4.39
CA LEU A 72 2.28 -7.17 -5.74
C LEU A 72 2.21 -5.67 -6.06
N LEU A 73 1.12 -5.01 -5.70
CA LEU A 73 0.99 -3.57 -5.92
C LEU A 73 1.92 -2.80 -4.99
N VAL A 74 2.01 -3.20 -3.71
CA VAL A 74 2.96 -2.62 -2.75
C VAL A 74 4.39 -2.71 -3.29
N TYR A 75 4.79 -3.89 -3.77
CA TYR A 75 6.10 -4.11 -4.39
C TYR A 75 6.33 -3.16 -5.57
N ALA A 76 5.38 -3.06 -6.50
CA ALA A 76 5.50 -2.22 -7.69
C ALA A 76 5.62 -0.72 -7.35
N GLU A 77 4.87 -0.24 -6.36
CA GLU A 77 4.96 1.15 -5.90
C GLU A 77 6.32 1.44 -5.25
N LEU A 78 6.83 0.55 -4.40
CA LEU A 78 8.11 0.73 -3.71
C LEU A 78 9.31 0.75 -4.67
N ILE A 79 9.35 -0.14 -5.67
CA ILE A 79 10.43 -0.11 -6.67
C ILE A 79 10.34 1.10 -7.60
N GLY A 80 9.13 1.63 -7.82
CA GLY A 80 8.89 2.80 -8.66
C GLY A 80 9.28 4.13 -8.01
N ASP A 81 9.36 4.19 -6.67
CA ASP A 81 9.70 5.40 -5.93
C ASP A 81 11.19 5.77 -6.01
N GLY A 82 12.07 4.81 -6.31
CA GLY A 82 13.49 5.06 -6.59
C GLY A 82 14.38 5.38 -5.38
N ASN A 83 13.92 5.05 -4.17
CA ASN A 83 14.68 5.20 -2.92
C ASN A 83 15.19 3.85 -2.40
N ASP A 84 16.46 3.77 -2.01
CA ASP A 84 17.13 2.57 -1.47
C ASP A 84 16.34 1.88 -0.33
N ARG A 85 15.75 2.67 0.57
CA ARG A 85 14.96 2.11 1.69
C ARG A 85 13.70 1.40 1.19
N ASN A 86 13.06 1.97 0.18
CA ASN A 86 11.86 1.39 -0.42
C ASN A 86 12.21 0.15 -1.23
N PHE A 87 13.37 0.14 -1.89
CA PHE A 87 13.90 -1.06 -2.54
C PHE A 87 14.12 -2.20 -1.54
N GLU A 88 14.75 -1.96 -0.38
CA GLU A 88 14.94 -3.01 0.62
C GLU A 88 13.60 -3.53 1.19
N ALA A 89 12.61 -2.66 1.41
CA ALA A 89 11.26 -3.07 1.78
C ALA A 89 10.60 -3.92 0.69
N ALA A 90 10.76 -3.54 -0.58
CA ALA A 90 10.24 -4.30 -1.72
C ALA A 90 10.83 -5.71 -1.78
N GLN A 91 12.14 -5.86 -1.54
CA GLN A 91 12.78 -7.17 -1.50
C GLN A 91 12.22 -8.07 -0.39
N LYS A 92 11.87 -7.50 0.77
CA LYS A 92 11.20 -8.24 1.86
C LYS A 92 9.78 -8.65 1.49
N ILE A 93 9.02 -7.75 0.86
CA ILE A 93 7.70 -8.07 0.33
C ILE A 93 7.79 -9.22 -0.68
N TYR A 94 8.75 -9.16 -1.60
CA TYR A 94 8.95 -10.21 -2.59
C TYR A 94 9.20 -11.57 -1.92
N ALA A 95 10.19 -11.65 -1.03
CA ALA A 95 10.56 -12.90 -0.36
C ALA A 95 9.45 -13.48 0.52
N GLN A 96 8.62 -12.64 1.16
CA GLN A 96 7.60 -13.09 2.10
C GLN A 96 6.24 -13.38 1.47
N TYR A 97 5.90 -12.73 0.35
CA TYR A 97 4.54 -12.75 -0.20
C TYR A 97 4.46 -13.13 -1.68
N LEU A 98 5.53 -12.97 -2.45
CA LEU A 98 5.46 -13.10 -3.92
C LEU A 98 6.31 -14.23 -4.47
N GLN A 99 7.39 -14.62 -3.79
CA GLN A 99 8.32 -15.64 -4.27
C GLN A 99 7.60 -16.94 -4.62
N ASP A 100 6.79 -17.46 -3.70
CA ASP A 100 6.02 -18.69 -3.93
C ASP A 100 4.97 -18.57 -5.04
N ILE A 101 4.46 -17.36 -5.31
CA ILE A 101 3.46 -17.12 -6.37
C ILE A 101 4.11 -17.22 -7.75
N PHE A 102 5.36 -16.76 -7.89
CA PHE A 102 6.06 -16.73 -9.17
C PHE A 102 6.91 -17.98 -9.42
N GLU A 103 7.37 -18.66 -8.37
CA GLU A 103 8.24 -19.84 -8.49
C GLU A 103 7.47 -21.16 -8.59
N GLN A 104 6.16 -21.19 -8.30
CA GLN A 104 5.31 -22.38 -8.49
C GLN A 104 5.00 -22.71 -9.97
N ASP A 105 5.31 -21.81 -10.90
CA ASP A 105 5.13 -21.99 -12.34
C ASP A 105 6.41 -22.49 -13.07
N ASN A 106 7.45 -22.92 -12.34
CA ASN A 106 8.69 -23.49 -12.88
C ASN A 106 8.88 -25.00 -12.58
#